data_AF-A0A2V8UH74-F1
#
_entry.id   AF-A0A2V8UH74-F1
#
_cell.length_a   1.000
_cell.length_b   1.000
_cell.length_c   1.000
_cell.angle_alpha   90.00
_cell.angle_beta   90.00
_cell.angle_gamma   90.00
#
_symmetry.space_group_name_H-M   'P 1'
#
loop_
_entity.id
_entity.type
_entity.pdbx_description
1 polymer ?
#
loop_
_entity_poly.entity_id
_entity_poly.type
_entity_poly.pdbx_seq_one_letter_code
_entity_poly.pdbx_strand_id
1 'polypeptide(L)' 'GRTVRAALDALFDHGRPARVQLLVLIDRGHRELPIEARFIGRTVQTADNEIIEVKFQETDQTEKVLLVERVTAETA' A
#
# COMPACT_ATOMS: atom_id res chain seq x y z
N GLY A 1 -1.47 3.73 4.99
CA GLY A 1 -2.56 3.96 5.97
C GLY A 1 -3.70 4.81 5.42
N ARG A 2 -3.44 6.04 4.99
CA ARG A 2 -4.47 7.04 4.63
C ARG A 2 -5.45 6.59 3.53
N THR A 3 -4.95 5.97 2.46
CA THR A 3 -5.81 5.46 1.37
C THR A 3 -6.81 4.40 1.88
N VAL A 4 -6.37 3.52 2.78
CA VAL A 4 -7.27 2.53 3.40
C VAL A 4 -8.31 3.20 4.28
N ARG A 5 -7.95 4.26 5.02
CA ARG A 5 -8.92 5.03 5.80
C ARG A 5 -10.03 5.61 4.92
N ALA A 6 -9.66 6.23 3.80
CA ALA A 6 -10.62 6.76 2.83
C ALA A 6 -11.50 5.66 2.22
N ALA A 7 -10.93 4.49 1.91
CA ALA A 7 -11.71 3.35 1.43
C ALA A 7 -12.72 2.83 2.47
N LEU A 8 -12.34 2.82 3.76
CA LEU A 8 -13.27 2.48 4.85
C LEU A 8 -14.41 3.49 4.98
N ASP A 9 -14.13 4.79 4.83
CA ASP A 9 -15.16 5.82 4.86
C ASP A 9 -16.15 5.62 3.71
N ALA A 10 -15.66 5.47 2.48
CA ALA A 10 -16.52 5.20 1.32
C ALA A 10 -17.36 3.92 1.49
N LEU A 11 -16.78 2.85 2.05
CA LEU A 11 -17.50 1.61 2.30
C LEU A 11 -18.64 1.81 3.31
N PHE A 12 -18.43 2.63 4.34
CA PHE A 12 -19.48 2.97 5.30
C PHE A 12 -20.53 3.94 4.74
N ASP A 13 -20.20 4.77 3.77
CA ASP A 13 -21.22 5.55 3.06
C ASP A 13 -22.18 4.64 2.29
N HIS A 14 -21.70 3.48 1.81
CA HIS A 14 -22.51 2.48 1.11
C HIS A 14 -23.24 1.48 2.02
N GLY A 15 -22.94 1.42 3.33
CA GLY A 15 -23.63 0.51 4.24
C GLY A 15 -22.94 0.24 5.56
N ARG A 16 -23.35 -0.84 6.23
CA ARG A 16 -22.80 -1.29 7.52
C ARG A 16 -22.42 -2.77 7.40
N PRO A 17 -21.26 -3.09 6.82
CA PRO A 17 -20.81 -4.47 6.74
C PRO A 17 -20.68 -5.06 8.15
N ALA A 18 -20.99 -6.35 8.31
CA ALA A 18 -20.78 -7.05 9.58
C ALA A 18 -19.28 -7.13 9.95
N ARG A 19 -18.39 -7.08 8.96
CA ARG A 19 -16.94 -7.13 9.14
C ARG A 19 -16.20 -6.56 7.94
N VAL A 20 -15.09 -5.87 8.20
CA VAL A 20 -14.11 -5.47 7.18
C VAL A 20 -12.75 -6.05 7.53
N GLN A 21 -12.02 -6.56 6.54
CA GLN A 21 -10.66 -7.09 6.69
C GLN A 21 -9.79 -6.51 5.58
N LEU A 22 -8.56 -6.12 5.94
CA LEU A 22 -7.59 -5.60 4.99
C LEU A 22 -6.58 -6.70 4.62
N LEU A 23 -6.42 -6.93 3.32
CA LEU A 23 -5.36 -7.73 2.72
C LEU A 23 -4.47 -6.80 1.90
N VAL A 24 -3.16 -6.94 2.05
CA VAL A 24 -2.16 -6.21 1.25
C VAL A 24 -1.13 -7.18 0.71
N LEU A 25 -0.63 -6.91 -0.50
CA LEU A 25 0.48 -7.66 -1.06
C LEU A 25 1.78 -7.34 -0.30
N ILE A 26 2.06 -6.05 -0.12
CA ILE A 26 3.25 -5.55 0.57
C ILE A 26 2.85 -4.62 1.72
N ASP A 27 3.43 -4.83 2.90
CA ASP A 27 3.42 -3.86 3.99
C ASP A 27 4.79 -3.22 4.12
N ARG A 28 4.88 -1.92 3.84
CA ARG A 28 6.13 -1.14 3.87
C ARG A 28 6.41 -0.40 5.17
N GLY A 29 5.57 -0.58 6.19
CA GLY A 29 5.67 0.15 7.45
C GLY A 29 5.20 1.62 7.36
N HIS A 30 5.83 2.50 8.15
CA HIS A 30 5.59 3.96 8.16
C HIS A 30 4.12 4.35 8.30
N ARG A 31 3.44 3.74 9.26
CA ARG A 31 2.00 3.93 9.48
C ARG A 31 1.75 5.25 10.22
N GLU A 32 1.02 6.15 9.58
CA GLU A 32 0.56 7.40 10.20
C GLU A 32 -0.83 7.30 10.86
N LEU A 33 -1.52 6.19 10.67
CA LEU A 33 -2.83 5.90 11.25
C LEU A 33 -2.79 4.50 11.88
N PRO A 34 -3.58 4.22 12.93
CA PRO A 34 -3.63 2.92 13.59
C PRO A 34 -4.43 1.90 12.74
N ILE A 35 -3.95 1.62 11.54
CA ILE A 35 -4.54 0.70 10.56
C ILE A 35 -3.48 -0.34 10.21
N GLU A 36 -3.82 -1.61 10.39
CA GLU A 36 -2.97 -2.75 10.06
C GLU A 36 -3.73 -3.78 9.22
N ALA A 37 -3.02 -4.40 8.28
CA ALA A 37 -3.57 -5.46 7.46
C ALA A 37 -3.66 -6.76 8.26
N ARG A 38 -4.75 -7.48 8.10
CA ARG A 38 -4.90 -8.82 8.69
C ARG A 38 -4.09 -9.85 7.93
N PHE A 39 -3.98 -9.66 6.61
CA PHE A 39 -3.26 -10.55 5.72
C PHE A 39 -2.22 -9.73 4.96
N ILE A 40 -0.97 -10.16 5.06
CA ILE A 40 0.18 -9.49 4.45
C ILE A 40 0.91 -10.54 3.61
N GLY A 41 1.10 -10.27 2.32
CA GLY A 41 1.92 -11.13 1.46
C GLY A 41 3.38 -11.10 1.89
N ARG A 42 3.96 -9.89 2.01
CA ARG A 42 5.31 -9.68 2.54
C ARG A 42 5.44 -8.34 3.27
N THR A 43 6.10 -8.36 4.43
CA THR A 43 6.54 -7.15 5.12
C THR A 43 7.94 -6.76 4.66
N VAL A 44 8.13 -5.49 4.30
CA VAL A 44 9.40 -4.95 3.82
C VAL A 44 9.70 -3.68 4.62
N GLN A 45 10.82 -3.64 5.34
CA GLN A 45 11.29 -2.41 5.97
C GLN A 45 11.84 -1.50 4.88
N THR A 46 11.44 -0.23 4.91
CA THR A 46 11.85 0.78 3.92
C THR A 46 12.41 2.00 4.63
N ALA A 47 13.31 2.73 3.99
CA ALA A 47 13.68 4.09 4.39
C ALA A 47 12.64 5.11 3.87
N ASP A 48 12.70 6.33 4.39
CA ASP A 48 11.75 7.41 4.03
C ASP A 48 11.86 7.82 2.55
N ASN A 49 13.05 7.68 1.96
CA ASN A 49 13.32 7.96 0.55
C ASN A 49 13.03 6.77 -0.37
N GLU A 50 12.70 5.59 0.16
CA GLU A 50 12.39 4.42 -0.66
C GLU A 50 10.89 4.30 -0.97
N ILE A 51 10.58 3.68 -2.10
CA ILE A 51 9.21 3.33 -2.50
C ILE A 51 9.12 1.88 -2.96
N ILE A 52 7.92 1.32 -2.78
CA ILE A 52 7.55 0.02 -3.33
C ILE A 52 6.76 0.27 -4.61
N GLU A 53 7.28 -0.20 -5.74
CA GLU A 53 6.53 -0.31 -6.99
C GLU A 53 6.03 -1.75 -7.15
N VAL A 54 4.73 -1.90 -7.34
CA VAL A 54 4.11 -3.18 -7.67
C VAL A 54 3.69 -3.11 -9.13
N LYS A 55 4.18 -4.04 -9.94
CA LYS A 55 3.86 -4.16 -11.37
C LYS A 55 3.08 -5.45 -11.60
N PHE A 56 1.95 -5.31 -12.26
CA PHE A 56 1.10 -6.44 -12.64
C PHE A 56 1.10 -6.65 -14.14
N GLN A 57 0.97 -7.90 -14.57
CA GLN A 57 0.96 -8.22 -16.01
C GLN A 57 -0.13 -7.46 -16.77
N GLU A 58 -1.31 -7.26 -16.18
CA GLU A 58 -2.48 -6.63 -16.79
C GLU A 58 -2.32 -5.11 -17.01
N THR A 59 -1.53 -4.45 -16.16
CA THR A 59 -1.36 -2.98 -16.19
C THR A 59 -0.01 -2.54 -16.73
N ASP A 60 1.04 -3.33 -16.47
CA ASP A 60 2.44 -2.96 -16.73
C ASP A 60 3.14 -3.90 -17.72
N GLN A 61 2.46 -4.93 -18.23
CA GLN A 61 3.02 -5.98 -19.09
C GLN A 61 4.18 -6.76 -18.45
N THR A 62 4.31 -6.70 -17.12
CA THR A 62 5.35 -7.38 -16.36
C THR A 62 4.88 -7.64 -14.93
N GLU A 63 5.32 -8.75 -14.32
CA GLU A 63 4.92 -9.17 -12.98
C GLU A 63 6.12 -9.12 -12.01
N LYS A 64 6.19 -8.09 -11.16
CA LYS A 64 7.26 -7.95 -10.15
C LYS A 64 6.95 -6.89 -9.10
N VAL A 65 7.60 -7.03 -7.94
CA VAL A 65 7.64 -6.00 -6.89
C VAL A 65 9.06 -5.46 -6.80
N LEU A 66 9.22 -4.15 -6.83
CA LEU A 66 10.52 -3.45 -6.78
C LEU A 66 10.58 -2.54 -5.55
N LEU A 67 11.73 -2.50 -4.90
CA LEU A 67 12.11 -1.46 -3.94
C LEU A 67 13.03 -0.49 -4.69
N VAL A 68 12.66 0.78 -4.78
CA VAL A 68 13.43 1.80 -5.51
C VAL A 68 13.56 3.06 -4.67
N GLU A 69 14.64 3.82 -4.89
CA GLU A 69 14.83 5.12 -4.26
C GLU A 69 14.07 6.21 -5.03
N ARG A 70 13.47 7.16 -4.32
CA ARG A 70 12.89 8.36 -4.92
C ARG A 70 14.01 9.25 -5.43
N VAL A 71 14.06 9.43 -6.75
CA VAL A 71 14.88 10.48 -7.36
C VAL A 71 14.21 11.83 -7.10
N THR A 72 14.86 12.69 -6.32
CA THR A 72 14.46 14.09 -6.18
C THR A 72 14.83 14.86 -7.43
N ALA A 73 13.97 15.80 -7.85
CA ALA A 73 14.14 16.58 -9.09
C ALA A 73 15.39 17.47 -9.14
N GLU A 74 16.17 17.55 -8.05
CA GLU A 74 17.45 18.29 -7.99
C GLU A 74 18.64 17.49 -8.52
N THR A 75 18.48 16.19 -8.81
CA THR A 75 19.57 15.31 -9.22
C THR A 75 19.50 14.86 -10.68
N ALA A 76 18.66 15.49 -11.51
CA ALA A 76 18.46 15.19 -12.93
C ALA A 76 18.87 16.34 -13.86
#